data_AF-A0A917PGV1-F1
#
_entry.id   AF-A0A917PGV1-F1
#
_cell.length_a   1.000
_cell.length_b   1.000
_cell.length_c   1.000
_cell.angle_alpha   90.00
_cell.angle_beta   90.00
_cell.angle_gamma   90.00
#
_symmetry.space_group_name_H-M   'P 1'
#
loop_
_entity.id
_entity.type
_entity.pdbx_description
1 polymer ?
#
loop_
_entity_poly.entity_id
_entity_poly.type
_entity_poly.pdbx_seq_one_letter_code
_entity_poly.pdbx_strand_id
1 'polypeptide(L)'
;MKQPAGFEGGRLLIVAFEGWNDAGEAATGAAKLLIDRLGLVEIAAVDPELYFDYQFTRPTVVAGDDGMGRLEWPGAAILGPSGMPTSDDEEGVTGPGADSLHVLIGAEPARSWRGFAAELVDAALTADIEGIVLLGAMLADAPHTRPLSVFASSENAEVRRALGVDRSSYEGPVGILSVIADQAERVGIPTVSLWASVPHYVHNAPSPKAVLALLGKVEELTGLSIPRGNLEAEAKAWEAGVNELAADDEDMAGYITQLEQARDAVDAPEASGEAIAQEFERYLRRRGDGPEGRADGRGDGPRDEPWRPRDGA
;
A
#
# COMPACT_ATOMS: atom_id res chain seq x y z
N MET A 1 -18.60 23.67 13.90
CA MET A 1 -17.37 22.91 13.59
C MET A 1 -17.78 21.92 12.52
N LYS A 2 -17.32 22.08 11.26
CA LYS A 2 -17.66 21.14 10.19
C LYS A 2 -16.95 19.82 10.48
N GLN A 3 -17.70 18.72 10.53
CA GLN A 3 -17.18 17.37 10.76
C GLN A 3 -16.28 16.95 9.59
N PRO A 4 -15.28 16.08 9.82
CA PRO A 4 -14.28 15.77 8.81
C PRO A 4 -14.86 14.92 7.66
N ALA A 5 -14.15 14.90 6.53
CA ALA A 5 -14.44 14.17 5.30
C ALA A 5 -14.94 12.74 5.56
N GLY A 6 -15.77 12.18 4.66
CA GLY A 6 -16.67 11.01 4.82
C GLY A 6 -16.09 9.65 5.27
N PHE A 7 -14.93 9.64 5.93
CA PHE A 7 -14.22 8.52 6.53
C PHE A 7 -14.75 8.08 7.90
N GLU A 8 -15.50 8.92 8.61
CA GLU A 8 -16.25 8.52 9.82
C GLU A 8 -17.74 8.41 9.50
N GLY A 9 -18.20 7.22 9.11
CA GLY A 9 -19.63 6.92 8.95
C GLY A 9 -20.29 7.30 7.62
N GLY A 10 -19.53 7.82 6.66
CA GLY A 10 -19.98 7.99 5.27
C GLY A 10 -19.87 6.70 4.46
N ARG A 11 -20.39 6.73 3.23
CA ARG A 11 -20.22 5.63 2.25
C ARG A 11 -18.78 5.58 1.77
N LEU A 12 -18.04 4.58 2.21
CA LEU A 12 -16.63 4.42 1.87
C LEU A 12 -16.41 3.38 0.78
N LEU A 13 -15.40 3.62 -0.05
CA LEU A 13 -14.88 2.66 -1.01
C LEU A 13 -13.45 2.28 -0.64
N ILE A 14 -13.23 1.01 -0.29
CA ILE A 14 -11.88 0.44 -0.15
C ILE A 14 -11.42 -0.03 -1.52
N VAL A 15 -10.26 0.42 -1.98
CA VAL A 15 -9.74 0.11 -3.33
C VAL A 15 -8.47 -0.72 -3.20
N ALA A 16 -8.42 -1.89 -3.83
CA ALA A 16 -7.23 -2.73 -3.89
C ALA A 16 -7.04 -3.32 -5.30
N PHE A 17 -5.80 -3.34 -5.78
CA PHE A 17 -5.48 -3.87 -7.11
C PHE A 17 -4.33 -4.86 -7.05
N GLU A 18 -4.49 -6.01 -7.69
CA GLU A 18 -3.41 -6.97 -7.89
C GLU A 18 -2.28 -6.38 -8.75
N GLY A 19 -1.11 -7.02 -8.71
CA GLY A 19 0.04 -6.67 -9.55
C GLY A 19 1.04 -5.80 -8.81
N TRP A 20 1.50 -4.72 -9.44
CA TRP A 20 2.64 -3.92 -8.94
C TRP A 20 2.36 -3.27 -7.58
N ASN A 21 1.09 -3.01 -7.26
CA ASN A 21 0.66 -2.32 -6.05
C ASN A 21 0.45 -3.24 -4.84
N ASP A 22 0.65 -4.56 -4.97
CA ASP A 22 0.16 -5.53 -3.99
C ASP A 22 1.21 -6.56 -3.55
N ALA A 23 2.31 -6.07 -2.99
CA ALA A 23 3.33 -6.95 -2.41
C ALA A 23 2.72 -7.90 -1.36
N GLY A 24 3.01 -9.19 -1.50
CA GLY A 24 2.49 -10.22 -0.59
C GLY A 24 0.98 -10.41 -0.65
N GLU A 25 0.29 -9.97 -1.72
CA GLU A 25 -1.18 -10.05 -1.85
C GLU A 25 -1.92 -9.43 -0.65
N ALA A 26 -1.31 -8.40 -0.03
CA ALA A 26 -1.76 -7.84 1.23
C ALA A 26 -3.01 -6.95 1.06
N ALA A 27 -3.01 -6.06 0.07
CA ALA A 27 -4.10 -5.16 -0.24
C ALA A 27 -5.32 -5.94 -0.74
N THR A 28 -5.13 -6.86 -1.70
CA THR A 28 -6.25 -7.66 -2.21
C THR A 28 -6.72 -8.70 -1.20
N GLY A 29 -5.83 -9.24 -0.36
CA GLY A 29 -6.21 -10.07 0.78
C GLY A 29 -7.10 -9.34 1.80
N ALA A 30 -6.78 -8.07 2.11
CA ALA A 30 -7.61 -7.24 2.98
C ALA A 30 -8.99 -6.94 2.35
N ALA A 31 -9.02 -6.62 1.06
CA ALA A 31 -10.25 -6.38 0.32
C ALA A 31 -11.14 -7.63 0.22
N LYS A 32 -10.57 -8.81 -0.07
CA LYS A 32 -11.27 -10.11 -0.10
C LYS A 32 -11.91 -10.42 1.25
N LEU A 33 -11.16 -10.24 2.35
CA LEU A 33 -11.70 -10.43 3.70
C LEU A 33 -12.92 -9.52 3.97
N LEU A 34 -12.86 -8.25 3.56
CA LEU A 34 -13.99 -7.33 3.72
C LEU A 34 -15.21 -7.75 2.89
N ILE A 35 -14.99 -8.17 1.63
CA ILE A 35 -16.04 -8.68 0.75
C ILE A 35 -16.74 -9.87 1.39
N ASP A 36 -15.99 -10.84 1.87
CA ASP A 36 -16.52 -12.07 2.48
C ASP A 36 -17.29 -11.76 3.77
N ARG A 37 -16.72 -10.91 4.65
CA ARG A 37 -17.31 -10.59 5.95
C ARG A 37 -18.58 -9.75 5.87
N LEU A 38 -18.70 -8.92 4.85
CA LEU A 38 -19.88 -8.08 4.62
C LEU A 38 -20.87 -8.69 3.62
N GLY A 39 -20.52 -9.82 2.99
CA GLY A 39 -21.34 -10.42 1.94
C GLY A 39 -21.59 -9.46 0.77
N LEU A 40 -20.55 -8.72 0.36
CA LEU A 40 -20.67 -7.72 -0.70
C LEU A 40 -20.92 -8.41 -2.05
N VAL A 41 -21.74 -7.78 -2.88
CA VAL A 41 -22.11 -8.26 -4.21
C VAL A 41 -21.64 -7.28 -5.27
N GLU A 42 -21.25 -7.79 -6.44
CA GLU A 42 -20.88 -6.96 -7.57
C GLU A 42 -22.05 -6.04 -7.99
N ILE A 43 -21.77 -4.74 -8.07
CA ILE A 43 -22.73 -3.71 -8.52
C ILE A 43 -22.30 -3.01 -9.81
N ALA A 44 -21.00 -3.00 -10.09
CA ALA A 44 -20.43 -2.47 -11.33
C ALA A 44 -19.11 -3.19 -11.63
N ALA A 45 -18.86 -3.47 -12.91
CA ALA A 45 -17.60 -4.04 -13.37
C ALA A 45 -17.22 -3.42 -14.71
N VAL A 46 -15.92 -3.28 -14.95
CA VAL A 46 -15.41 -2.80 -16.24
C VAL A 46 -15.50 -3.88 -17.30
N ASP A 47 -15.63 -3.49 -18.57
CA ASP A 47 -15.47 -4.41 -19.69
C ASP A 47 -13.98 -4.82 -19.83
N PRO A 48 -13.64 -6.11 -19.59
CA PRO A 48 -12.26 -6.52 -19.57
C PRO A 48 -11.58 -6.43 -20.95
N GLU A 49 -12.33 -6.48 -22.05
CA GLU A 49 -11.77 -6.38 -23.41
C GLU A 49 -11.23 -4.98 -23.72
N LEU A 50 -11.64 -3.97 -22.97
CA LEU A 50 -11.20 -2.59 -23.19
C LEU A 50 -9.87 -2.26 -22.49
N TYR A 51 -9.57 -2.96 -21.41
CA TYR A 51 -8.54 -2.52 -20.46
C TYR A 51 -7.42 -3.52 -20.22
N PHE A 52 -7.69 -4.81 -20.41
CA PHE A 52 -6.72 -5.86 -20.14
C PHE A 52 -6.05 -6.35 -21.42
N ASP A 53 -4.84 -6.91 -21.25
CA ASP A 53 -4.11 -7.65 -22.25
C ASP A 53 -4.02 -9.11 -21.81
N TYR A 54 -4.76 -9.97 -22.50
CA TYR A 54 -4.86 -11.39 -22.15
C TYR A 54 -3.58 -12.20 -22.43
N GLN A 55 -2.55 -11.60 -23.03
CA GLN A 55 -1.23 -12.22 -23.10
C GLN A 55 -0.47 -12.09 -21.79
N PHE A 56 -0.66 -10.98 -21.07
CA PHE A 56 -0.03 -10.72 -19.78
C PHE A 56 -0.89 -11.26 -18.63
N THR A 57 -2.19 -11.00 -18.64
CA THR A 57 -3.13 -11.45 -17.60
C THR A 57 -4.11 -12.43 -18.21
N ARG A 58 -3.80 -13.72 -18.09
CA ARG A 58 -4.58 -14.78 -18.76
C ARG A 58 -5.86 -15.10 -17.99
N PRO A 59 -6.98 -15.37 -18.69
CA PRO A 59 -8.14 -15.99 -18.06
C PRO A 59 -7.79 -17.34 -17.46
N THR A 60 -8.42 -17.67 -16.34
CA THR A 60 -8.25 -18.93 -15.63
C THR A 60 -9.52 -19.77 -15.73
N VAL A 61 -9.39 -21.09 -15.55
CA VAL A 61 -10.56 -21.97 -15.40
C VAL A 61 -10.75 -22.22 -13.91
N VAL A 62 -11.91 -21.84 -13.39
CA VAL A 62 -12.33 -22.10 -12.01
C VAL A 62 -13.45 -23.13 -11.98
N ALA A 63 -13.45 -24.01 -10.99
CA ALA A 63 -14.54 -24.97 -10.81
C ALA A 63 -15.76 -24.25 -10.21
N GLY A 64 -16.90 -24.30 -10.87
CA GLY A 64 -18.16 -23.85 -10.30
C GLY A 64 -18.71 -24.83 -9.26
N ASP A 65 -19.70 -24.39 -8.48
CA ASP A 65 -20.40 -25.22 -7.47
C ASP A 65 -21.09 -26.45 -8.08
N ASP A 66 -21.40 -26.40 -9.37
CA ASP A 66 -21.94 -27.49 -10.18
C ASP A 66 -20.87 -28.49 -10.65
N GLY A 67 -19.60 -28.27 -10.29
CA GLY A 67 -18.44 -29.03 -10.73
C GLY A 67 -18.02 -28.75 -12.17
N MET A 68 -18.68 -27.81 -12.87
CA MET A 68 -18.32 -27.42 -14.23
C MET A 68 -17.29 -26.29 -14.20
N GLY A 69 -16.24 -26.42 -15.03
CA GLY A 69 -15.27 -25.35 -15.22
C GLY A 69 -15.89 -24.13 -15.87
N ARG A 70 -15.66 -22.95 -15.31
CA ARG A 70 -16.02 -21.64 -15.87
C ARG A 70 -14.76 -20.83 -16.12
N LEU A 71 -14.78 -20.05 -17.19
CA LEU A 71 -13.70 -19.09 -17.44
C LEU A 71 -13.91 -17.87 -16.56
N GLU A 72 -12.88 -17.52 -15.80
CA GLU A 72 -12.78 -16.27 -15.08
C GLU A 72 -11.81 -15.36 -15.84
N TRP A 73 -12.31 -14.19 -16.23
CA TRP A 73 -11.55 -13.19 -16.97
C TRP A 73 -10.97 -12.19 -15.98
N PRO A 74 -9.77 -11.64 -16.23
CA PRO A 74 -9.26 -10.56 -15.41
C PRO A 74 -10.20 -9.36 -15.53
N GLY A 75 -10.47 -8.71 -14.41
CA GLY A 75 -11.41 -7.61 -14.35
C GLY A 75 -11.14 -6.70 -13.15
N ALA A 76 -11.99 -5.69 -13.02
CA ALA A 76 -12.08 -4.86 -11.84
C ALA A 76 -13.55 -4.52 -11.59
N ALA A 77 -13.99 -4.69 -10.35
CA ALA A 77 -15.38 -4.57 -9.99
C ALA A 77 -15.53 -3.80 -8.67
N ILE A 78 -16.57 -2.99 -8.61
CA ILE A 78 -17.09 -2.42 -7.36
C ILE A 78 -18.14 -3.38 -6.83
N LEU A 79 -17.93 -3.80 -5.59
CA LEU A 79 -18.85 -4.58 -4.79
C LEU A 79 -19.44 -3.70 -3.70
N GLY A 80 -20.74 -3.86 -3.46
CA GLY A 80 -21.48 -3.10 -2.46
C GLY A 80 -22.42 -3.99 -1.63
N PRO A 81 -23.06 -3.43 -0.60
CA PRO A 81 -23.98 -4.17 0.26
C PRO A 81 -25.15 -4.74 -0.56
N SER A 82 -25.50 -6.01 -0.32
CA SER A 82 -26.59 -6.69 -1.03
C SER A 82 -27.99 -6.14 -0.71
N GLY A 83 -28.10 -5.29 0.31
CA GLY A 83 -29.36 -4.77 0.85
C GLY A 83 -30.16 -5.80 1.65
N MET A 84 -29.68 -7.05 1.76
CA MET A 84 -30.19 -8.02 2.72
C MET A 84 -29.48 -7.83 4.06
N PRO A 85 -30.16 -8.07 5.20
CA PRO A 85 -29.50 -8.08 6.49
C PRO A 85 -28.35 -9.08 6.43
N THR A 86 -27.13 -8.63 6.70
CA THR A 86 -26.07 -9.54 7.13
C THR A 86 -26.59 -10.26 8.36
N SER A 87 -26.40 -11.58 8.45
CA SER A 87 -26.78 -12.37 9.61
C SER A 87 -26.29 -11.69 10.90
N ASP A 88 -27.01 -11.90 12.03
CA ASP A 88 -26.59 -11.50 13.38
C ASP A 88 -25.34 -12.31 13.83
N ASP A 89 -24.33 -12.39 12.97
CA ASP A 89 -23.10 -13.10 13.22
C ASP A 89 -22.20 -12.20 14.06
N GLU A 90 -21.75 -12.72 15.21
CA GLU A 90 -20.76 -12.06 16.07
C GLU A 90 -19.42 -11.79 15.35
N GLU A 91 -19.26 -12.28 14.10
CA GLU A 91 -18.10 -12.10 13.24
C GLU A 91 -18.30 -11.09 12.09
N GLY A 92 -19.37 -10.30 12.10
CA GLY A 92 -19.61 -9.23 11.12
C GLY A 92 -18.73 -7.98 11.35
N VAL A 93 -18.43 -7.24 10.28
CA VAL A 93 -17.78 -5.92 10.40
C VAL A 93 -18.77 -4.95 11.06
N THR A 94 -18.33 -4.23 12.08
CA THR A 94 -19.16 -3.27 12.83
C THR A 94 -18.52 -1.89 12.86
N GLY A 95 -19.25 -0.89 13.36
CA GLY A 95 -18.77 0.49 13.44
C GLY A 95 -19.46 1.43 12.47
N PRO A 96 -19.04 2.70 12.41
CA PRO A 96 -19.71 3.72 11.61
C PRO A 96 -19.53 3.42 10.12
N GLY A 97 -20.64 3.36 9.38
CA GLY A 97 -20.62 3.16 7.92
C GLY A 97 -20.40 1.73 7.45
N ALA A 98 -20.30 0.74 8.36
CA ALA A 98 -20.07 -0.68 8.03
C ALA A 98 -21.09 -1.22 7.02
N ASP A 99 -22.39 -0.97 7.25
CA ASP A 99 -23.50 -1.42 6.39
C ASP A 99 -23.53 -0.74 5.00
N SER A 100 -22.64 0.23 4.78
CA SER A 100 -22.56 1.05 3.58
C SER A 100 -21.17 0.99 2.91
N LEU A 101 -20.29 0.11 3.40
CA LEU A 101 -18.95 -0.07 2.87
C LEU A 101 -19.01 -0.75 1.50
N HIS A 102 -18.22 -0.21 0.57
CA HIS A 102 -18.01 -0.77 -0.76
C HIS A 102 -16.54 -1.15 -0.91
N VAL A 103 -16.27 -2.10 -1.80
CA VAL A 103 -14.93 -2.55 -2.14
C VAL A 103 -14.77 -2.54 -3.65
N LEU A 104 -13.73 -1.87 -4.15
CA LEU A 104 -13.24 -2.02 -5.51
C LEU A 104 -12.04 -2.96 -5.48
N ILE A 105 -12.15 -4.10 -6.14
CA ILE A 105 -11.06 -5.06 -6.28
C ILE A 105 -10.88 -5.46 -7.74
N GLY A 106 -9.65 -5.72 -8.15
CA GLY A 106 -9.37 -6.21 -9.50
C GLY A 106 -7.90 -6.30 -9.84
N ALA A 107 -7.62 -6.61 -11.10
CA ALA A 107 -6.29 -6.55 -11.68
C ALA A 107 -5.99 -5.14 -12.22
N GLU A 108 -4.73 -4.71 -12.13
CA GLU A 108 -4.29 -3.45 -12.72
C GLU A 108 -4.47 -3.48 -14.25
N PRO A 109 -5.10 -2.47 -14.89
CA PRO A 109 -5.33 -2.47 -16.33
C PRO A 109 -4.02 -2.34 -17.10
N ALA A 110 -3.94 -2.91 -18.30
CA ALA A 110 -2.76 -2.81 -19.16
C ALA A 110 -2.72 -1.51 -19.98
N ARG A 111 -3.88 -0.88 -20.22
CA ARG A 111 -4.04 0.28 -21.11
C ARG A 111 -5.22 1.15 -20.71
N SER A 112 -5.32 2.31 -21.35
CA SER A 112 -6.47 3.22 -21.22
C SER A 112 -6.78 3.65 -19.78
N TRP A 113 -5.75 3.78 -18.92
CA TRP A 113 -5.89 4.03 -17.47
C TRP A 113 -6.78 5.23 -17.13
N ARG A 114 -6.76 6.30 -17.95
CA ARG A 114 -7.63 7.47 -17.76
C ARG A 114 -9.11 7.14 -17.94
N GLY A 115 -9.44 6.32 -18.92
CA GLY A 115 -10.82 5.87 -19.18
C GLY A 115 -11.27 4.88 -18.11
N PHE A 116 -10.41 3.92 -17.78
CA PHE A 116 -10.63 2.95 -16.70
C PHE A 116 -10.93 3.63 -15.35
N ALA A 117 -10.08 4.58 -14.95
CA ALA A 117 -10.26 5.31 -13.71
C ALA A 117 -11.53 6.17 -13.73
N ALA A 118 -11.84 6.82 -14.85
CA ALA A 118 -13.06 7.61 -14.98
C ALA A 118 -14.32 6.72 -14.85
N GLU A 119 -14.34 5.57 -15.51
CA GLU A 119 -15.48 4.63 -15.45
C GLU A 119 -15.73 4.12 -14.02
N LEU A 120 -14.68 3.74 -13.30
CA LEU A 120 -14.79 3.29 -11.91
C LEU A 120 -15.18 4.44 -10.96
N VAL A 121 -14.66 5.64 -11.16
CA VAL A 121 -15.02 6.82 -10.37
C VAL A 121 -16.45 7.27 -10.64
N ASP A 122 -16.93 7.17 -11.89
CA ASP A 122 -18.33 7.44 -12.24
C ASP A 122 -19.27 6.42 -11.57
N ALA A 123 -18.87 5.15 -11.51
CA ALA A 123 -19.60 4.12 -10.76
C ALA A 123 -19.59 4.41 -9.25
N ALA A 124 -18.47 4.87 -8.69
CA ALA A 124 -18.39 5.28 -7.29
C ALA A 124 -19.30 6.49 -6.98
N LEU A 125 -19.37 7.49 -7.87
CA LEU A 125 -20.33 8.59 -7.74
C LEU A 125 -21.78 8.10 -7.76
N THR A 126 -22.09 7.14 -8.63
CA THR A 126 -23.44 6.54 -8.72
C THR A 126 -23.82 5.78 -7.45
N ALA A 127 -22.84 5.20 -6.75
CA ALA A 127 -23.01 4.53 -5.47
C ALA A 127 -23.01 5.48 -4.25
N ASP A 128 -23.00 6.80 -4.49
CA ASP A 128 -22.92 7.86 -3.48
C ASP A 128 -21.70 7.72 -2.55
N ILE A 129 -20.54 7.30 -3.09
CA ILE A 129 -19.30 7.20 -2.32
C ILE A 129 -18.82 8.59 -1.87
N GLU A 130 -18.56 8.74 -0.58
CA GLU A 130 -18.16 9.98 0.09
C GLU A 130 -16.67 10.04 0.43
N GLY A 131 -15.96 8.91 0.35
CA GLY A 131 -14.52 8.82 0.59
C GLY A 131 -13.92 7.52 0.08
N ILE A 132 -12.65 7.57 -0.33
CA ILE A 132 -11.91 6.42 -0.88
C ILE A 132 -10.67 6.14 -0.04
N VAL A 133 -10.50 4.89 0.38
CA VAL A 133 -9.28 4.37 1.00
C VAL A 133 -8.57 3.47 0.00
N LEU A 134 -7.42 3.90 -0.53
CA LEU A 134 -6.62 3.11 -1.46
C LEU A 134 -5.62 2.27 -0.67
N LEU A 135 -5.67 0.95 -0.86
CA LEU A 135 -4.77 0.00 -0.23
C LEU A 135 -3.69 -0.42 -1.23
N GLY A 136 -2.44 -0.33 -0.79
CA GLY A 136 -1.28 -0.86 -1.48
C GLY A 136 -0.31 -1.51 -0.51
N ALA A 137 0.61 -2.29 -1.07
CA ALA A 137 1.72 -2.89 -0.36
C ALA A 137 2.96 -2.88 -1.25
N MET A 138 4.11 -2.57 -0.66
CA MET A 138 5.37 -2.48 -1.37
C MET A 138 6.46 -3.27 -0.64
N LEU A 139 7.42 -3.78 -1.41
CA LEU A 139 8.63 -4.36 -0.84
C LEU A 139 9.48 -3.26 -0.22
N ALA A 140 9.95 -3.48 1.00
CA ALA A 140 10.68 -2.49 1.79
C ALA A 140 11.77 -3.13 2.65
N ASP A 141 12.67 -2.28 3.14
CA ASP A 141 13.65 -2.60 4.18
C ASP A 141 12.93 -2.61 5.54
N ALA A 142 12.19 -3.68 5.79
CA ALA A 142 11.43 -3.87 7.02
C ALA A 142 11.80 -5.21 7.68
N PRO A 143 11.98 -5.25 9.02
CA PRO A 143 12.15 -6.50 9.74
C PRO A 143 10.81 -7.22 9.88
N HIS A 144 10.73 -8.48 9.44
CA HIS A 144 9.52 -9.30 9.56
C HIS A 144 9.19 -9.67 11.01
N THR A 145 10.08 -9.43 11.97
CA THR A 145 10.00 -9.71 13.41
C THR A 145 9.47 -8.53 14.24
N ARG A 146 9.11 -7.40 13.60
CA ARG A 146 8.44 -6.24 14.24
C ARG A 146 7.07 -6.00 13.61
N PRO A 147 6.20 -5.15 14.19
CA PRO A 147 4.99 -4.70 13.52
C PRO A 147 5.31 -4.03 12.18
N LEU A 148 4.61 -4.41 11.12
CA LEU A 148 4.82 -3.81 9.79
C LEU A 148 4.29 -2.37 9.79
N SER A 149 5.06 -1.44 9.21
CA SER A 149 4.57 -0.08 8.99
C SER A 149 3.49 -0.07 7.92
N VAL A 150 2.48 0.77 8.16
CA VAL A 150 1.58 1.24 7.12
C VAL A 150 1.70 2.75 7.03
N PHE A 151 2.18 3.24 5.89
CA PHE A 151 2.25 4.67 5.62
C PHE A 151 0.90 5.15 5.11
N ALA A 152 0.36 6.20 5.74
CA ALA A 152 -0.88 6.83 5.32
C ALA A 152 -0.56 8.23 4.75
N SER A 153 -1.13 8.55 3.59
CA SER A 153 -0.94 9.87 2.98
C SER A 153 -2.18 10.33 2.21
N SER A 154 -2.32 11.64 2.04
CA SER A 154 -3.38 12.22 1.22
C SER A 154 -2.95 13.53 0.57
N GLU A 155 -3.32 13.72 -0.70
CA GLU A 155 -3.16 15.00 -1.40
C GLU A 155 -4.20 16.03 -0.92
N ASN A 156 -5.31 15.58 -0.32
CA ASN A 156 -6.38 16.43 0.16
C ASN A 156 -6.07 17.05 1.53
N ALA A 157 -6.03 18.39 1.58
CA ALA A 157 -5.65 19.14 2.79
C ALA A 157 -6.68 19.04 3.93
N GLU A 158 -7.94 18.73 3.64
CA GLU A 158 -8.97 18.51 4.66
C GLU A 158 -8.82 17.11 5.26
N VAL A 159 -8.62 16.10 4.42
CA VAL A 159 -8.32 14.72 4.86
C VAL A 159 -7.07 14.68 5.73
N ARG A 160 -5.98 15.34 5.33
CA ARG A 160 -4.76 15.42 6.15
C ARG A 160 -5.00 15.98 7.55
N ARG A 161 -5.77 17.07 7.64
CA ARG A 161 -6.13 17.68 8.94
C ARG A 161 -7.03 16.78 9.78
N ALA A 162 -7.97 16.09 9.13
CA ALA A 162 -8.93 15.22 9.77
C ALA A 162 -8.27 13.96 10.34
N LEU A 163 -7.48 13.28 9.52
CA LEU A 163 -6.90 11.97 9.84
C LEU A 163 -5.48 12.05 10.42
N GLY A 164 -4.90 13.25 10.50
CA GLY A 164 -3.53 13.44 10.99
C GLY A 164 -2.47 12.80 10.09
N VAL A 165 -2.73 12.73 8.78
CA VAL A 165 -1.82 12.13 7.78
C VAL A 165 -1.08 13.20 7.00
N ASP A 166 0.10 12.84 6.50
CA ASP A 166 0.96 13.74 5.74
C ASP A 166 0.68 13.70 4.23
N ARG A 167 1.25 14.67 3.52
CA ARG A 167 1.28 14.66 2.05
C ARG A 167 2.43 13.75 1.61
N SER A 168 2.21 13.00 0.52
CA SER A 168 3.31 12.23 -0.07
C SER A 168 4.37 13.17 -0.66
N SER A 169 5.64 12.85 -0.45
CA SER A 169 6.79 13.49 -1.10
C SER A 169 7.30 12.67 -2.30
N TYR A 170 6.61 11.59 -2.65
CA TYR A 170 7.05 10.66 -3.70
C TYR A 170 7.02 11.31 -5.08
N GLU A 171 8.12 11.17 -5.81
CA GLU A 171 8.24 11.49 -7.24
C GLU A 171 8.78 10.27 -7.98
N GLY A 172 8.03 9.74 -8.94
CA GLY A 172 8.43 8.55 -9.69
C GLY A 172 7.27 7.88 -10.42
N PRO A 173 7.50 6.66 -10.96
CA PRO A 173 6.45 5.84 -11.56
C PRO A 173 5.33 5.53 -10.56
N VAL A 174 4.09 5.53 -11.02
CA VAL A 174 2.91 5.24 -10.19
C VAL A 174 2.07 4.14 -10.81
N GLY A 175 1.31 3.44 -9.98
CA GLY A 175 0.30 2.47 -10.39
C GLY A 175 -1.09 3.09 -10.58
N ILE A 176 -2.06 2.23 -10.91
CA ILE A 176 -3.45 2.63 -11.17
C ILE A 176 -4.12 3.31 -9.97
N LEU A 177 -3.73 2.96 -8.74
CA LEU A 177 -4.23 3.58 -7.52
C LEU A 177 -4.06 5.11 -7.55
N SER A 178 -2.89 5.61 -7.96
CA SER A 178 -2.64 7.05 -8.04
C SER A 178 -3.50 7.73 -9.11
N VAL A 179 -3.84 7.03 -10.20
CA VAL A 179 -4.70 7.58 -11.26
C VAL A 179 -6.17 7.60 -10.84
N ILE A 180 -6.62 6.58 -10.12
CA ILE A 180 -7.96 6.56 -9.50
C ILE A 180 -8.07 7.68 -8.47
N ALA A 181 -7.06 7.86 -7.61
CA ALA A 181 -7.03 8.93 -6.62
C ALA A 181 -7.07 10.32 -7.27
N ASP A 182 -6.24 10.57 -8.30
CA ASP A 182 -6.27 11.84 -9.05
C ASP A 182 -7.64 12.09 -9.68
N GLN A 183 -8.30 11.07 -10.23
CA GLN A 183 -9.64 11.25 -10.78
C GLN A 183 -10.72 11.50 -9.72
N ALA A 184 -10.69 10.74 -8.63
CA ALA A 184 -11.64 10.89 -7.53
C ALA A 184 -11.58 12.31 -6.92
N GLU A 185 -10.37 12.83 -6.66
CA GLU A 185 -10.19 14.18 -6.13
C GLU A 185 -10.71 15.26 -7.10
N ARG A 186 -10.55 15.07 -8.42
CA ARG A 186 -11.06 16.01 -9.44
C ARG A 186 -12.58 16.12 -9.45
N VAL A 187 -13.28 15.04 -9.14
CA VAL A 187 -14.75 15.02 -9.04
C VAL A 187 -15.25 15.28 -7.61
N GLY A 188 -14.35 15.50 -6.66
CA GLY A 188 -14.67 15.91 -5.30
C GLY A 188 -14.86 14.76 -4.31
N ILE A 189 -14.46 13.53 -4.65
CA ILE A 189 -14.41 12.41 -3.70
C ILE A 189 -13.02 12.43 -3.02
N PRO A 190 -12.93 12.70 -1.71
CA PRO A 190 -11.67 12.76 -0.99
C PRO A 190 -11.04 11.37 -0.85
N THR A 191 -9.71 11.32 -0.88
CA THR A 191 -8.94 10.07 -0.88
C THR A 191 -7.87 10.02 0.20
N VAL A 192 -7.57 8.81 0.68
CA VAL A 192 -6.40 8.51 1.51
C VAL A 192 -5.76 7.21 1.03
N SER A 193 -4.44 7.18 0.92
CA SER A 193 -3.66 6.03 0.47
C SER A 193 -2.92 5.39 1.64
N LEU A 194 -3.02 4.07 1.78
CA LEU A 194 -2.35 3.25 2.77
C LEU A 194 -1.38 2.29 2.08
N TRP A 195 -0.11 2.31 2.50
CA TRP A 195 0.94 1.47 1.92
C TRP A 195 1.62 0.64 3.01
N ALA A 196 1.44 -0.68 2.96
CA ALA A 196 2.13 -1.61 3.86
C ALA A 196 3.57 -1.89 3.38
N SER A 197 4.50 -1.88 4.33
CA SER A 197 5.90 -2.24 4.10
C SER A 197 6.10 -3.75 4.27
N VAL A 198 6.18 -4.47 3.17
CA VAL A 198 6.43 -5.92 3.16
C VAL A 198 7.94 -6.17 3.07
N PRO A 199 8.54 -6.98 3.96
CA PRO A 199 9.97 -7.29 3.89
C PRO A 199 10.37 -7.88 2.53
N HIS A 200 11.30 -7.24 1.81
CA HIS A 200 11.65 -7.62 0.44
C HIS A 200 12.27 -9.02 0.31
N TYR A 201 12.88 -9.55 1.38
CA TYR A 201 13.45 -10.90 1.39
C TYR A 201 12.39 -11.99 1.55
N VAL A 202 11.14 -11.64 1.88
CA VAL A 202 10.04 -12.60 1.98
C VAL A 202 9.23 -12.59 0.69
N HIS A 203 9.43 -13.63 -0.12
CA HIS A 203 8.83 -13.73 -1.46
C HIS A 203 7.55 -14.57 -1.49
N ASN A 204 7.15 -15.17 -0.37
CA ASN A 204 5.97 -16.04 -0.30
C ASN A 204 4.72 -15.18 -0.13
N ALA A 205 3.94 -15.06 -1.20
CA ALA A 205 2.55 -14.63 -1.13
C ALA A 205 1.65 -15.82 -0.73
N PRO A 206 0.56 -15.59 0.02
CA PRO A 206 0.16 -14.32 0.62
C PRO A 206 0.97 -13.99 1.91
N SER A 207 0.94 -12.72 2.34
CA SER A 207 1.49 -12.25 3.62
C SER A 207 0.36 -11.86 4.59
N PRO A 208 -0.12 -12.79 5.43
CA PRO A 208 -1.19 -12.52 6.41
C PRO A 208 -0.83 -11.39 7.37
N LYS A 209 0.45 -11.24 7.70
CA LYS A 209 0.94 -10.17 8.57
C LYS A 209 0.77 -8.78 7.95
N ALA A 210 0.97 -8.65 6.64
CA ALA A 210 0.74 -7.40 5.92
C ALA A 210 -0.76 -7.08 5.78
N VAL A 211 -1.60 -8.10 5.54
CA VAL A 211 -3.07 -7.96 5.57
C VAL A 211 -3.53 -7.42 6.93
N LEU A 212 -3.04 -7.99 8.04
CA LEU A 212 -3.38 -7.52 9.39
C LEU A 212 -3.01 -6.07 9.62
N ALA A 213 -1.82 -5.66 9.17
CA ALA A 213 -1.34 -4.30 9.31
C ALA A 213 -2.23 -3.31 8.55
N LEU A 214 -2.59 -3.63 7.29
CA LEU A 214 -3.51 -2.81 6.50
C LEU A 214 -4.89 -2.70 7.16
N LEU A 215 -5.50 -3.82 7.56
CA LEU A 215 -6.78 -3.82 8.23
C LEU A 215 -6.75 -3.03 9.54
N GLY A 216 -5.67 -3.16 10.33
CA GLY A 216 -5.48 -2.35 11.54
C GLY A 216 -5.44 -0.85 11.26
N LYS A 217 -4.78 -0.45 10.16
CA LYS A 217 -4.77 0.96 9.77
C LYS A 217 -6.11 1.45 9.22
N VAL A 218 -6.86 0.59 8.53
CA VAL A 218 -8.24 0.89 8.10
C VAL A 218 -9.13 1.11 9.31
N GLU A 219 -9.10 0.24 10.33
CA GLU A 219 -9.87 0.42 11.58
C GLU A 219 -9.51 1.73 12.28
N GLU A 220 -8.20 2.04 12.40
CA GLU A 220 -7.72 3.27 13.03
C GLU A 220 -8.29 4.53 12.36
N LEU A 221 -8.37 4.53 11.02
CA LEU A 221 -8.81 5.70 10.24
C LEU A 221 -10.32 5.82 10.07
N THR A 222 -11.05 4.71 10.13
CA THR A 222 -12.49 4.67 9.82
C THR A 222 -13.35 4.46 11.06
N GLY A 223 -12.78 3.98 12.16
CA GLY A 223 -13.51 3.56 13.35
C GLY A 223 -14.26 2.23 13.17
N LEU A 224 -14.09 1.54 12.04
CA LEU A 224 -14.61 0.19 11.83
C LEU A 224 -13.94 -0.80 12.79
N SER A 225 -14.67 -1.87 13.09
CA SER A 225 -14.18 -3.05 13.79
C SER A 225 -14.35 -4.24 12.85
N ILE A 226 -13.23 -4.81 12.43
CA ILE A 226 -13.11 -5.82 11.38
C ILE A 226 -12.63 -7.13 12.03
N PRO A 227 -13.50 -8.12 12.20
CA PRO A 227 -13.13 -9.41 12.77
C PRO A 227 -12.04 -10.10 11.96
N ARG A 228 -10.94 -10.47 12.63
CA ARG A 228 -9.74 -11.03 11.99
C ARG A 228 -9.82 -12.53 11.71
N GLY A 229 -10.78 -13.25 12.30
CA GLY A 229 -10.87 -14.71 12.19
C GLY A 229 -9.54 -15.37 12.55
N ASN A 230 -9.05 -16.25 11.66
CA ASN A 230 -7.78 -16.97 11.85
C ASN A 230 -6.54 -16.17 11.42
N LEU A 231 -6.71 -14.96 10.89
CA LEU A 231 -5.63 -14.21 10.24
C LEU A 231 -4.47 -13.91 11.20
N GLU A 232 -4.74 -13.71 12.50
CA GLU A 232 -3.69 -13.55 13.53
C GLU A 232 -2.85 -14.80 13.73
N ALA A 233 -3.48 -15.98 13.70
CA ALA A 233 -2.78 -17.25 13.81
C ALA A 233 -1.95 -17.52 12.55
N GLU A 234 -2.51 -17.22 11.37
CA GLU A 234 -1.81 -17.31 10.09
C GLU A 234 -0.60 -16.39 10.03
N ALA A 235 -0.71 -15.15 10.53
CA ALA A 235 0.42 -14.21 10.59
C ALA A 235 1.54 -14.69 11.52
N LYS A 236 1.20 -15.28 12.67
CA LYS A 236 2.20 -15.90 13.58
C LYS A 236 2.88 -17.10 12.94
N ALA A 237 2.12 -17.95 12.25
CA ALA A 237 2.67 -19.11 11.53
C ALA A 237 3.58 -18.67 10.38
N TRP A 238 3.18 -17.64 9.63
CA TRP A 238 3.99 -17.01 8.59
C TRP A 238 5.30 -16.48 9.16
N GLU A 239 5.26 -15.72 10.26
CA GLU A 239 6.45 -15.16 10.90
C GLU A 239 7.41 -16.26 11.38
N ALA A 240 6.88 -17.34 11.99
CA ALA A 240 7.67 -18.50 12.39
C ALA A 240 8.36 -19.17 11.19
N GLY A 241 7.65 -19.31 10.06
CA GLY A 241 8.21 -19.87 8.83
C GLY A 241 9.32 -19.00 8.24
N VAL A 242 9.18 -17.67 8.27
CA VAL A 242 10.25 -16.75 7.82
C VAL A 242 11.46 -16.84 8.74
N ASN A 243 11.24 -16.90 10.06
CA ASN A 243 12.33 -17.06 11.03
C ASN A 243 13.13 -18.35 10.78
N GLU A 244 12.44 -19.47 10.51
CA GLU A 244 13.10 -20.75 10.20
C GLU A 244 13.95 -20.65 8.93
N LEU A 245 13.43 -20.03 7.86
CA LEU A 245 14.17 -19.83 6.62
C LEU A 245 15.39 -18.91 6.79
N ALA A 246 15.30 -17.91 7.66
CA ALA A 246 16.39 -16.99 7.93
C ALA A 246 17.44 -17.54 8.91
N ALA A 247 17.09 -18.56 9.72
CA ALA A 247 17.98 -19.08 10.76
C ALA A 247 19.23 -19.80 10.23
N ASP A 248 19.14 -20.36 9.02
CA ASP A 248 20.23 -21.10 8.37
C ASP A 248 21.21 -20.19 7.59
N ASP A 249 20.96 -18.88 7.55
CA ASP A 249 21.76 -17.89 6.83
C ASP A 249 22.23 -16.77 7.78
N GLU A 250 23.51 -16.83 8.19
CA GLU A 250 24.12 -15.87 9.12
C GLU A 250 24.12 -14.44 8.56
N ASP A 251 24.28 -14.27 7.24
CA ASP A 251 24.27 -12.95 6.59
C ASP A 251 22.85 -12.36 6.63
N MET A 252 21.84 -13.18 6.34
CA MET A 252 20.42 -12.80 6.45
C MET A 252 20.05 -12.43 7.89
N ALA A 253 20.44 -13.24 8.87
CA ALA A 253 20.18 -12.98 10.28
C ALA A 253 20.85 -11.66 10.75
N GLY A 254 22.09 -11.42 10.32
CA GLY A 254 22.80 -10.16 10.57
C GLY A 254 22.12 -8.96 9.93
N TYR A 255 21.59 -9.11 8.71
CA TYR A 255 20.84 -8.08 8.02
C TYR A 255 19.50 -7.76 8.69
N ILE A 256 18.72 -8.79 9.07
CA ILE A 256 17.46 -8.62 9.81
C ILE A 256 17.70 -7.88 11.12
N THR A 257 18.77 -8.23 11.85
CA THR A 257 19.15 -7.54 13.10
C THR A 257 19.42 -6.04 12.86
N GLN A 258 20.03 -5.66 11.74
CA GLN A 258 20.24 -4.24 11.40
C GLN A 258 18.90 -3.53 11.11
N LEU A 259 17.98 -4.20 10.40
CA LEU A 259 16.65 -3.66 10.13
C LEU A 259 15.84 -3.47 11.42
N GLU A 260 15.94 -4.42 12.36
CA GLU A 260 15.34 -4.32 13.69
C GLU A 260 15.88 -3.12 14.46
N GLN A 261 17.21 -2.94 14.52
CA GLN A 261 17.83 -1.79 15.20
C GLN A 261 17.39 -0.47 14.59
N ALA A 262 17.38 -0.36 13.26
CA ALA A 262 16.91 0.83 12.56
C ALA A 262 15.44 1.13 12.89
N ARG A 263 14.60 0.09 12.96
CA ARG A 263 13.18 0.24 13.30
C ARG A 263 12.97 0.65 14.75
N ASP A 264 13.59 -0.06 15.69
CA ASP A 264 13.45 0.20 17.12
C ASP A 264 13.95 1.60 17.48
N ALA A 265 14.95 2.13 16.76
CA ALA A 265 15.42 3.51 16.92
C ALA A 265 14.39 4.57 16.49
N VAL A 266 13.60 4.30 15.45
CA VAL A 266 12.52 5.20 14.99
C VAL A 266 11.32 5.16 15.93
N ASP A 267 10.99 3.97 16.45
CA ASP A 267 9.84 3.77 17.35
C ASP A 267 10.15 4.15 18.82
N ALA A 268 11.41 4.44 19.15
CA ALA A 268 11.82 4.80 20.50
C ALA A 268 11.09 6.08 20.97
N PRO A 269 10.48 6.10 22.18
CA PRO A 269 9.80 7.29 22.73
C PRO A 269 10.72 8.51 22.86
N GLU A 270 12.04 8.28 22.95
CA GLU A 270 13.09 9.29 23.06
C GLU A 270 13.57 9.83 21.70
N ALA A 271 12.97 9.39 20.58
CA ALA A 271 13.17 9.91 19.23
C ALA A 271 12.62 11.35 19.06
N SER A 272 12.84 12.21 20.07
CA SER A 272 12.90 13.65 19.91
C SER A 272 13.89 13.97 18.77
N GLY A 273 13.63 15.04 18.02
CA GLY A 273 14.41 15.41 16.83
C GLY A 273 15.93 15.51 17.04
N GLU A 274 16.41 15.57 18.28
CA GLU A 274 17.83 15.52 18.64
C GLU A 274 18.48 14.14 18.44
N ALA A 275 17.75 13.04 18.65
CA ALA A 275 18.27 11.68 18.41
C ALA A 275 18.40 11.38 16.90
N ILE A 276 17.42 11.85 16.11
CA ILE A 276 17.42 11.79 14.64
C ILE A 276 18.57 12.64 14.08
N ALA A 277 18.83 13.82 14.65
CA ALA A 277 19.96 14.67 14.28
C ALA A 277 21.31 14.01 14.61
N GLN A 278 21.43 13.30 15.75
CA GLN A 278 22.65 12.60 16.13
C GLN A 278 22.96 11.40 15.23
N GLU A 279 21.95 10.63 14.80
CA GLU A 279 22.16 9.54 13.82
C GLU A 279 22.49 10.09 12.43
N PHE A 280 21.88 11.21 12.02
CA PHE A 280 22.23 11.90 10.77
C PHE A 280 23.68 12.44 10.81
N GLU A 281 24.11 13.02 11.93
CA GLU A 281 25.51 13.43 12.14
C GLU A 281 26.47 12.23 12.17
N ARG A 282 26.06 11.09 12.75
CA ARG A 282 26.85 9.85 12.79
C ARG A 282 27.00 9.23 11.39
N TYR A 283 25.96 9.28 10.57
CA TYR A 283 25.98 8.91 9.16
C TYR A 283 26.92 9.80 8.34
N LEU A 284 26.89 11.12 8.55
CA LEU A 284 27.80 12.07 7.89
C LEU A 284 29.26 11.90 8.34
N ARG A 285 29.53 11.61 9.62
CA ARG A 285 30.89 11.31 10.11
C ARG A 285 31.46 10.04 9.50
N ARG A 286 30.66 8.99 9.27
CA ARG A 286 31.10 7.78 8.55
C ARG A 286 31.52 8.05 7.11
N ARG A 287 31.02 9.13 6.49
CA ARG A 287 31.42 9.55 5.14
C ARG A 287 32.57 10.58 5.14
N GLY A 288 32.86 11.19 6.29
CA GLY A 288 33.90 12.20 6.48
C GLY A 288 35.29 11.66 6.80
N ASP A 289 35.42 10.43 7.32
CA ASP A 289 36.72 9.80 7.62
C ASP A 289 37.27 8.94 6.46
N GLY A 290 37.33 9.55 5.27
CA GLY A 290 38.21 9.13 4.17
C GLY A 290 39.47 10.02 4.16
N PRO A 291 40.69 9.48 4.01
CA PRO A 291 41.90 10.11 4.52
C PRO A 291 42.33 11.36 3.74
N GLU A 292 42.34 12.52 4.39
CA GLU A 292 43.09 13.69 3.92
C GLU A 292 44.57 13.61 4.36
N GLY A 293 45.48 13.81 3.41
CA GLY A 293 46.80 14.36 3.70
C GLY A 293 48.01 13.42 3.56
N ARG A 294 48.50 13.22 2.33
CA ARG A 294 49.95 13.19 2.08
C ARG A 294 50.33 14.44 1.29
N ALA A 295 50.73 15.46 2.04
CA ALA A 295 51.52 16.56 1.51
C ALA A 295 52.93 16.04 1.21
N ASP A 296 53.30 15.97 -0.08
CA ASP A 296 54.70 15.98 -0.48
C ASP A 296 54.91 17.24 -1.32
N GLY A 297 55.63 18.19 -0.75
CA GLY A 297 55.99 19.42 -1.43
C GLY A 297 57.23 19.20 -2.28
N ARG A 298 57.15 19.53 -3.57
CA ARG A 298 58.25 20.11 -4.35
C ARG A 298 57.83 20.47 -5.77
N GLY A 299 58.05 21.75 -6.14
CA GLY A 299 58.49 22.12 -7.50
C GLY A 299 57.54 22.99 -8.33
N ASP A 300 57.77 24.31 -8.27
CA ASP A 300 57.77 25.32 -9.35
C ASP A 300 56.65 25.37 -10.43
N GLY A 301 56.13 26.60 -10.65
CA GLY A 301 55.07 26.96 -11.62
C GLY A 301 55.50 26.98 -13.11
N PRO A 302 54.91 27.81 -14.01
CA PRO A 302 53.75 28.70 -13.88
C PRO A 302 52.70 28.60 -15.04
N ARG A 303 51.50 29.17 -14.78
CA ARG A 303 50.58 29.91 -15.69
C ARG A 303 50.09 29.28 -17.02
N ASP A 304 48.77 29.18 -17.18
CA ASP A 304 47.96 29.99 -18.13
C ASP A 304 46.52 29.41 -18.27
N GLU A 305 45.51 30.25 -18.04
CA GLU A 305 44.10 30.05 -18.44
C GLU A 305 43.92 30.38 -19.95
N PRO A 306 42.71 30.39 -20.55
CA PRO A 306 41.67 29.35 -20.67
C PRO A 306 41.19 29.20 -22.15
N TRP A 307 40.58 28.09 -22.57
CA TRP A 307 39.67 28.14 -23.74
C TRP A 307 38.61 27.05 -23.80
N ARG A 308 37.41 27.47 -24.23
CA ARG A 308 36.13 26.74 -24.34
C ARG A 308 35.90 26.26 -25.80
N PRO A 309 34.78 25.61 -26.18
CA PRO A 309 34.72 24.35 -26.93
C PRO A 309 34.65 24.50 -28.47
N ARG A 310 34.67 23.36 -29.19
CA ARG A 310 34.09 23.25 -30.53
C ARG A 310 33.28 21.96 -30.70
N ASP A 311 32.02 22.15 -31.08
CA ASP A 311 31.19 21.18 -31.80
C ASP A 311 31.68 21.02 -33.25
N GLY A 312 31.34 19.86 -33.85
CA GLY A 312 31.04 19.76 -35.28
C GLY A 312 31.85 18.74 -36.09
N ALA A 313 31.25 17.56 -36.30
CA ALA A 313 31.03 16.97 -37.62
C ALA A 313 29.85 15.99 -37.52
#